data_AF-A0A523JX48-F1
#
_entry.id   AF-A0A523JX48-F1
#
_cell.length_a   1.000
_cell.length_b   1.000
_cell.length_c   1.000
_cell.angle_alpha   90.00
_cell.angle_beta   90.00
_cell.angle_gamma   90.00
#
_symmetry.space_group_name_H-M   'P 1'
#
loop_
_entity.id
_entity.type
_entity.pdbx_description
1 polymer ?
#
loop_
_entity_poly.entity_id
_entity_poly.type
_entity_poly.pdbx_seq_one_letter_code
_entity_poly.pdbx_strand_id
1 'polypeptide(L)' 'MADLPNAVVKRLLTKHGGGLRVSGSALSLAVAATEGYVAALAREAQASAEANKRKTVMDGDIEAARAKLAVS' A
#
# COMPACT_ATOMS: atom_id res chain seq x y z
N MET A 1 7.93 12.41 9.05
CA MET A 1 7.20 13.08 7.95
C MET A 1 6.62 11.95 7.13
N ALA A 2 5.34 11.99 6.75
CA ALA A 2 4.78 10.92 5.91
C ALA A 2 5.49 10.92 4.54
N ASP A 3 5.81 9.73 4.04
CA ASP A 3 6.40 9.56 2.72
C ASP A 3 5.34 9.79 1.63
N LEU A 4 4.08 9.44 1.94
CA LEU A 4 2.94 9.73 1.07
C LEU A 4 2.36 11.13 1.31
N PRO A 5 2.17 11.94 0.26
CA PRO A 5 1.50 13.24 0.40
C PRO A 5 0.03 13.10 0.84
N ASN A 6 -0.31 13.73 1.97
CA ASN A 6 -1.67 13.77 2.52
C ASN A 6 -2.73 14.18 1.48
N ALA A 7 -2.40 15.13 0.58
CA ALA A 7 -3.34 15.60 -0.44
C ALA A 7 -3.74 14.50 -1.44
N VAL A 8 -2.83 13.60 -1.81
CA VAL A 8 -3.10 12.50 -2.73
C VAL A 8 -3.99 11.46 -2.06
N VAL A 9 -3.68 11.09 -0.82
CA VAL A 9 -4.50 10.15 -0.04
C VAL A 9 -5.90 10.71 0.19
N LYS A 10 -6.01 11.99 0.58
CA LYS A 10 -7.30 12.67 0.73
C LYS A 10 -8.12 12.64 -0.56
N ARG A 11 -7.50 12.92 -1.71
CA ARG A 11 -8.17 12.88 -3.02
C ARG A 11 -8.73 11.49 -3.33
N LEU A 12 -7.97 10.43 -3.04
CA LEU A 12 -8.43 9.04 -3.23
C LEU A 12 -9.58 8.70 -2.29
N LEU A 13 -9.47 9.06 -1.01
CA LEU A 13 -10.55 8.83 -0.03
C LEU A 13 -11.84 9.56 -0.42
N THR A 14 -11.77 10.81 -0.88
CA THR A 14 -12.95 11.55 -1.33
C THR A 14 -13.54 10.94 -2.62
N LYS A 15 -12.68 10.55 -3.57
CA LYS A 15 -13.11 9.94 -4.83
C LYS A 15 -13.85 8.61 -4.62
N HIS A 16 -13.35 7.76 -3.73
CA HIS A 16 -13.91 6.41 -3.49
C HIS A 16 -14.89 6.35 -2.32
N GLY A 17 -14.83 7.32 -1.40
CA GLY A 17 -15.71 7.44 -0.23
C GLY A 17 -17.00 8.23 -0.49
N GLY A 18 -17.46 8.32 -1.73
CA GLY A 18 -18.74 8.93 -2.08
C GLY A 18 -18.85 10.43 -1.76
N GLY A 19 -17.72 11.16 -1.74
CA GLY A 19 -17.71 12.60 -1.47
C GLY A 19 -17.83 12.99 0.02
N LEU A 20 -17.77 12.02 0.95
CA LEU A 20 -17.76 12.31 2.38
C LEU A 20 -16.52 13.13 2.78
N ARG A 21 -16.70 13.99 3.80
CA ARG A 21 -15.60 14.75 4.40
C ARG A 21 -14.72 13.79 5.22
N VAL A 22 -13.40 13.96 5.08
CA VAL A 22 -12.39 13.22 5.84
C VAL A 22 -11.81 14.12 6.91
N SER A 23 -11.86 13.70 8.18
CA SER A 23 -11.24 14.44 9.29
C SER A 23 -9.71 14.39 9.20
N GLY A 24 -9.02 15.33 9.85
CA GLY A 24 -7.55 15.37 9.85
C GLY A 24 -6.92 14.11 10.44
N SER A 25 -7.45 13.61 11.56
CA SER A 25 -6.96 12.38 12.19
C SER A 25 -7.21 11.14 11.34
N ALA A 26 -8.39 11.03 10.70
CA ALA A 26 -8.69 9.93 9.79
C ALA A 26 -7.77 9.96 8.56
N LEU A 27 -7.43 11.14 8.05
CA LEU A 27 -6.47 11.28 6.96
C LEU A 27 -5.08 10.77 7.38
N SER A 28 -4.58 11.17 8.55
CA SER A 28 -3.29 10.68 9.05
C SER A 28 -3.27 9.15 9.23
N LEU A 29 -4.36 8.56 9.75
CA LEU A 29 -4.48 7.11 9.88
C LEU A 29 -4.50 6.41 8.53
N ALA A 30 -5.22 6.96 7.54
CA ALA A 30 -5.27 6.39 6.19
C ALA A 30 -3.90 6.46 5.49
N VAL A 31 -3.15 7.54 5.67
CA VAL A 31 -1.78 7.67 5.17
C VAL A 31 -0.90 6.58 5.78
N ALA A 32 -0.88 6.47 7.11
CA ALA A 32 -0.09 5.46 7.81
C ALA A 32 -0.48 4.02 7.42
N ALA A 33 -1.78 3.75 7.26
CA ALA A 33 -2.26 2.44 6.81
C ALA A 33 -1.82 2.13 5.37
N THR A 34 -1.82 3.13 4.48
CA THR A 34 -1.37 2.97 3.10
C THR A 34 0.13 2.68 3.05
N GLU A 35 0.94 3.43 3.80
CA GLU A 35 2.39 3.19 3.91
C GLU A 35 2.67 1.80 4.49
N GLY A 36 1.95 1.41 5.55
CA GLY A 36 2.06 0.08 6.14
C GLY A 36 1.75 -1.04 5.15
N TYR A 37 0.68 -0.90 4.37
CA TYR A 37 0.34 -1.86 3.32
C TYR A 37 1.41 -1.94 2.24
N VAL A 38 1.90 -0.81 1.73
CA VAL A 38 2.98 -0.77 0.71
C VAL A 38 4.25 -1.40 1.25
N ALA A 39 4.61 -1.16 2.50
CA ALA A 39 5.78 -1.78 3.13
C ALA A 39 5.62 -3.30 3.27
N ALA A 40 4.44 -3.79 3.64
CA ALA A 40 4.15 -5.22 3.71
C ALA A 40 4.21 -5.87 2.32
N LEU A 41 3.61 -5.21 1.32
CA LEU A 41 3.62 -5.65 -0.08
C LEU A 41 5.06 -5.74 -0.62
N ALA A 42 5.88 -4.72 -0.36
CA ALA A 42 7.28 -4.69 -0.80
C ALA A 42 8.10 -5.83 -0.19
N ARG A 43 7.95 -6.10 1.11
CA ARG A 43 8.66 -7.20 1.79
C ARG A 43 8.30 -8.56 1.21
N GLU A 44 7.01 -8.80 0.96
CA GLU A 44 6.58 -10.07 0.40
C GLU A 44 6.98 -10.23 -1.07
N ALA A 45 6.90 -9.16 -1.86
CA ALA A 45 7.34 -9.18 -3.25
C ALA A 45 8.86 -9.38 -3.36
N GLN A 46 9.62 -8.76 -2.45
CA GLN A 46 11.06 -9.03 -2.32
C GLN A 46 11.32 -10.51 -2.01
N ALA A 47 10.63 -11.09 -1.02
CA ALA A 47 10.81 -12.49 -0.66
C ALA A 47 10.51 -13.43 -1.85
N SER A 48 9.46 -13.13 -2.62
CA SER A 48 9.15 -13.85 -3.86
C SER A 48 10.25 -13.73 -4.91
N ALA A 49 10.78 -12.51 -5.14
CA ALA A 49 11.87 -12.29 -6.08
C ALA A 49 13.15 -13.05 -5.67
N GLU A 50 13.50 -13.02 -4.38
CA GLU A 50 14.65 -13.72 -3.80
C GLU A 50 14.50 -15.24 -3.93
N ALA A 51 13.32 -15.80 -3.64
CA ALA A 51 13.02 -17.22 -3.83
C ALA A 51 13.24 -17.67 -5.29
N ASN A 52 13.00 -16.77 -6.25
CA ASN A 52 13.25 -16.99 -7.66
C ASN A 52 14.67 -16.60 -8.12
N LYS A 53 15.61 -16.34 -7.19
CA LYS A 53 17.01 -15.94 -7.44
C LYS A 53 17.14 -14.66 -8.28
N ARG A 54 16.16 -13.77 -8.23
CA ARG A 54 16.15 -12.49 -8.95
C ARG A 54 16.54 -11.34 -8.01
N LYS A 55 17.11 -10.27 -8.59
CA LYS A 55 17.38 -8.99 -7.91
C LYS A 55 16.41 -7.87 -8.29
N THR A 56 15.41 -8.20 -9.12
CA THR A 56 14.40 -7.26 -9.61
C THR A 56 13.04 -7.86 -9.28
N VAL A 57 12.24 -7.10 -8.54
CA VAL A 57 10.82 -7.38 -8.31
C VAL A 57 10.08 -7.20 -9.63
N MET A 58 9.33 -8.22 -10.03
CA MET A 58 8.53 -8.23 -11.25
C MET A 58 7.04 -8.20 -10.91
N ASP A 59 6.21 -7.95 -11.92
CA ASP A 59 4.75 -7.87 -11.77
C ASP A 59 4.18 -9.10 -11.03
N GLY A 60 4.66 -10.30 -11.37
CA GLY A 60 4.22 -11.54 -10.72
C GLY A 60 4.56 -11.64 -9.22
N ASP A 61 5.63 -10.98 -8.75
CA ASP A 61 5.95 -10.93 -7.32
C ASP A 61 4.97 -10.02 -6.56
N ILE A 62 4.53 -8.93 -7.19
CA ILE A 62 3.52 -8.02 -6.64
C ILE A 62 2.17 -8.73 -6.56
N GLU A 63 1.80 -9.49 -7.61
CA GLU A 63 0.57 -10.29 -7.62
C GLU A 63 0.57 -11.36 -6.54
N ALA A 64 1.67 -12.12 -6.41
CA ALA A 64 1.83 -13.13 -5.36
C ALA A 64 1.77 -12.51 -3.96
N ALA A 65 2.46 -11.37 -3.75
CA ALA A 65 2.44 -10.64 -2.49
C ALA A 65 1.03 -10.17 -2.11
N ARG A 66 0.30 -9.59 -3.07
CA ARG A 66 -1.08 -9.16 -2.85
C ARG A 66 -1.99 -10.34 -2.50
N ALA A 67 -1.86 -11.48 -3.20
CA ALA A 67 -2.65 -12.67 -2.91
C ALA A 67 -2.41 -13.17 -1.48
N LYS A 68 -1.16 -13.14 -1.00
CA LYS A 68 -0.82 -13.56 0.36
C LYS A 68 -1.40 -12.63 1.43
N LEU A 69 -1.29 -11.30 1.22
CA LEU A 69 -1.81 -10.30 2.14
C LEU A 69 -3.35 -10.27 2.22
N ALA A 70 -4.05 -10.80 1.22
CA ALA A 70 -5.51 -10.89 1.24
C ALA A 70 -6.04 -12.05 2.10
N VAL A 71 -5.17 -13.00 2.48
CA VAL A 71 -5.52 -14.23 3.23
C VAL A 71 -4.98 -14.21 4.67
N SER A 72 -4.17 -13.20 5.02
CA SER A 72 -3.60 -12.97 6.35
C SER A 72 -4.45 -12.02 7.20
#